data_AF-A0A3N6N0V0-F1
#
_entry.id   AF-A0A3N6N0V0-F1
#
_cell.length_a   1.000
_cell.length_b   1.000
_cell.length_c   1.000
_cell.angle_alpha   90.00
_cell.angle_beta   90.00
_cell.angle_gamma   90.00
#
_symmetry.space_group_name_H-M   'P 1'
#
loop_
_entity.id
_entity.type
_entity.pdbx_description
1 polymer ?
#
loop_
_entity_poly.entity_id
_entity_poly.type
_entity_poly.pdbx_seq_one_letter_code
_entity_poly.pdbx_strand_id
1 'polypeptide(L)'
;MERGSPESFTRMGTLGVEEECFVVDETGRPTSGTDELVYEHDPPAILEERLDHELFKFVIETQTPLIEEPDDARDALLEIRRALSEHAHAHGYQIAAAGLHPLAKWRELEHAEKPRYRSQLDRIQYPQHRNTTAGVHVHVGVDDADKAVWIANELRWYVPIILALSANSPYWNGFDTGLESARAKIFEALPNTGMPTYFEDYEAFDRFERRMLETDSIADRGELWYDVRPHTAHGTVELRTPDGQADPDVVLAFVEYAHALVEALAAEYEDGATGRAPDHRRELLDENKWRAIRHGHDASFIDRDLEGTISLGELVDRECERLGIDGIKRVYERESGAERQRRLLETTGPDALCESLLLGVE
;
A
#
# COMPACT_ATOMS: atom_id res chain seq x y z
N MET A 1 8.74 9.65 -22.11
CA MET A 1 8.24 8.65 -21.14
C MET A 1 8.20 7.32 -21.85
N GLU A 2 8.93 6.35 -21.33
CA GLU A 2 8.82 4.98 -21.80
C GLU A 2 7.41 4.48 -21.47
N ARG A 3 6.73 3.84 -22.41
CA ARG A 3 5.41 3.22 -22.22
C ARG A 3 5.63 1.80 -21.67
N GLY A 4 4.63 1.24 -21.01
CA GLY A 4 4.66 -0.17 -20.67
C GLY A 4 4.63 -1.05 -21.89
N SER A 5 5.17 -2.26 -21.76
CA SER A 5 5.11 -3.25 -22.82
C SER A 5 4.45 -4.50 -22.27
N PRO A 6 3.60 -5.19 -23.04
CA PRO A 6 3.22 -6.56 -22.70
C PRO A 6 4.46 -7.47 -22.57
N GLU A 7 5.59 -7.11 -23.20
CA GLU A 7 6.86 -7.82 -23.10
C GLU A 7 7.56 -7.68 -21.73
N SER A 8 7.06 -6.83 -20.83
CA SER A 8 7.57 -6.76 -19.45
C SER A 8 7.10 -7.94 -18.60
N PHE A 9 5.96 -8.55 -18.94
CA PHE A 9 5.36 -9.66 -18.20
C PHE A 9 6.02 -10.97 -18.62
N THR A 10 7.05 -11.37 -17.86
CA THR A 10 7.93 -12.50 -18.26
C THR A 10 8.28 -13.45 -17.13
N ARG A 11 7.99 -13.10 -15.88
CA ARG A 11 8.44 -13.82 -14.70
C ARG A 11 7.29 -13.95 -13.71
N MET A 12 6.87 -15.19 -13.44
CA MET A 12 5.85 -15.49 -12.44
C MET A 12 6.49 -15.58 -11.05
N GLY A 13 5.82 -15.06 -10.02
CA GLY A 13 6.13 -15.33 -8.60
C GLY A 13 7.23 -14.48 -7.97
N THR A 14 7.99 -13.70 -8.74
CA THR A 14 8.97 -12.77 -8.15
C THR A 14 8.29 -11.67 -7.33
N LEU A 15 8.96 -11.14 -6.31
CA LEU A 15 8.40 -10.15 -5.41
C LEU A 15 9.16 -8.82 -5.41
N GLY A 16 8.42 -7.75 -5.09
CA GLY A 16 8.97 -6.45 -4.71
C GLY A 16 8.06 -5.82 -3.66
N VAL A 17 8.65 -5.19 -2.66
CA VAL A 17 7.90 -4.51 -1.58
C VAL A 17 8.35 -3.07 -1.51
N GLU A 18 7.38 -2.15 -1.50
CA GLU A 18 7.60 -0.73 -1.25
C GLU A 18 6.96 -0.35 0.08
N GLU A 19 7.68 0.45 0.87
CA GLU A 19 7.19 0.97 2.13
C GLU A 19 7.35 2.49 2.18
N GLU A 20 6.23 3.19 2.33
CA GLU A 20 6.22 4.60 2.69
C GLU A 20 6.21 4.71 4.22
N CYS A 21 7.07 5.58 4.76
CA CYS A 21 7.24 5.80 6.18
C CYS A 21 7.34 7.30 6.49
N PHE A 22 7.29 7.65 7.78
CA PHE A 22 7.39 9.01 8.26
C PHE A 22 8.74 9.27 8.92
N VAL A 23 9.43 10.33 8.50
CA VAL A 23 10.57 10.90 9.20
C VAL A 23 10.06 11.66 10.42
N VAL A 24 10.59 11.30 11.59
CA VAL A 24 10.19 11.89 12.87
C VAL A 24 11.41 12.31 13.70
N ASP A 25 11.19 13.26 14.61
CA ASP A 25 12.21 13.69 15.58
C ASP A 25 12.46 12.63 16.67
N GLU A 26 13.41 12.91 17.57
CA GLU A 26 13.78 12.07 18.72
C GLU A 26 12.63 11.74 19.68
N THR A 27 11.49 12.39 19.50
CA THR A 27 10.31 12.24 20.31
C THR A 27 9.12 11.67 19.51
N GLY A 28 9.36 11.23 18.28
CA GLY A 28 8.37 10.61 17.40
C GLY A 28 7.39 11.58 16.75
N ARG A 29 7.73 12.87 16.60
CA ARG A 29 6.86 13.86 15.94
C ARG A 29 7.30 14.10 14.48
N PRO A 30 6.36 14.32 13.53
CA PRO A 30 6.69 14.52 12.12
C PRO A 30 7.66 15.68 11.92
N THR A 31 8.73 15.44 11.17
CA THR A 31 9.75 16.46 10.89
C THR A 31 10.23 16.36 9.44
N SER A 32 10.54 17.50 8.84
CA SER A 32 11.14 17.54 7.51
C SER A 32 12.56 16.98 7.59
N GLY A 33 12.84 15.88 6.89
CA GLY A 33 14.19 15.29 6.87
C GLY A 33 14.52 14.54 5.58
N THR A 34 13.59 14.42 4.63
CA THR A 34 13.86 13.71 3.37
C THR A 34 14.90 14.42 2.50
N ASP A 35 15.01 15.75 2.58
CA ASP A 35 16.08 16.48 1.87
C ASP A 35 17.46 15.99 2.33
N GLU A 36 17.66 15.89 3.65
CA GLU A 36 18.91 15.41 4.25
C GLU A 36 19.16 13.93 3.94
N LEU A 37 18.16 13.07 4.17
CA LEU A 37 18.30 11.63 4.06
C LEU A 37 18.45 11.13 2.62
N VAL A 38 17.88 11.83 1.64
CA VAL A 38 17.85 11.39 0.24
C VAL A 38 18.86 12.14 -0.64
N TYR A 39 19.16 13.41 -0.37
CA TYR A 39 19.96 14.25 -1.28
C TYR A 39 21.25 14.79 -0.68
N GLU A 40 21.26 15.16 0.61
CA GLU A 40 22.43 15.80 1.21
C GLU A 40 23.43 14.81 1.78
N HIS A 41 22.96 13.61 2.16
CA HIS A 41 23.78 12.52 2.66
C HIS A 41 23.71 11.30 1.75
N ASP A 42 24.86 10.66 1.55
CA ASP A 42 24.96 9.44 0.76
C ASP A 42 24.25 8.29 1.52
N PRO A 43 23.16 7.73 0.97
CA PRO A 43 22.52 6.58 1.59
C PRO A 43 23.45 5.35 1.49
N PRO A 44 23.34 4.39 2.43
CA PRO A 44 23.98 3.08 2.31
C PRO A 44 23.72 2.45 0.94
N ALA A 45 24.69 1.69 0.42
CA ALA A 45 24.59 1.08 -0.92
C ALA A 45 23.33 0.22 -1.14
N ILE A 46 22.81 -0.42 -0.09
CA ILE A 46 21.57 -1.20 -0.19
C ILE A 46 20.33 -0.31 -0.46
N LEU A 47 20.37 0.95 -0.02
CA LEU A 47 19.32 1.96 -0.25
C LEU A 47 19.56 2.79 -1.52
N GLU A 48 20.71 2.65 -2.18
CA GLU A 48 20.98 3.36 -3.43
C GLU A 48 19.94 2.97 -4.50
N GLU A 49 19.34 3.98 -5.13
CA GLU A 49 18.20 3.84 -6.08
C GLU A 49 16.93 3.19 -5.48
N ARG A 50 16.89 2.97 -4.16
CA ARG A 50 15.77 2.35 -3.42
C ARG A 50 15.25 3.22 -2.29
N LEU A 51 15.68 4.47 -2.26
CA LEU A 51 15.26 5.49 -1.30
C LEU A 51 14.80 6.71 -2.09
N ASP A 52 13.52 7.05 -2.01
CA ASP A 52 12.97 8.30 -2.54
C ASP A 52 12.19 9.04 -1.44
N HIS A 53 11.81 10.26 -1.76
CA HIS A 53 10.91 11.09 -0.98
C HIS A 53 9.55 11.19 -1.68
N GLU A 54 8.54 11.51 -0.89
CA GLU A 54 7.22 11.87 -1.37
C GLU A 54 7.00 13.40 -1.40
N LEU A 55 5.80 13.84 -1.80
CA LEU A 55 5.45 15.27 -1.84
C LEU A 55 5.80 16.01 -0.54
N PHE A 56 5.49 15.40 0.60
CA PHE A 56 5.79 15.97 1.90
C PHE A 56 7.19 15.57 2.34
N LYS A 57 7.99 16.54 2.82
CA LYS A 57 9.39 16.32 3.21
C LYS A 57 9.60 15.45 4.45
N PHE A 58 8.54 14.91 5.01
CA PHE A 58 8.57 13.97 6.13
C PHE A 58 8.10 12.57 5.71
N VAL A 59 7.74 12.34 4.43
CA VAL A 59 7.34 11.03 3.93
C VAL A 59 8.48 10.49 3.06
N ILE A 60 9.03 9.35 3.46
CA ILE A 60 10.13 8.66 2.79
C ILE A 60 9.64 7.32 2.26
N GLU A 61 10.11 6.93 1.10
CA GLU A 61 9.76 5.66 0.46
C GLU A 61 11.01 4.80 0.35
N THR A 62 10.87 3.52 0.69
CA THR A 62 11.89 2.50 0.46
C THR A 62 11.36 1.36 -0.38
N GLN A 63 12.25 0.73 -1.14
CA GLN A 63 11.93 -0.40 -2.00
C GLN A 63 12.89 -1.56 -1.72
N THR A 64 12.40 -2.80 -1.73
CA THR A 64 13.28 -3.97 -1.72
C THR A 64 14.00 -4.13 -3.05
N PRO A 65 15.17 -4.81 -3.10
CA PRO A 65 15.60 -5.40 -4.35
C PRO A 65 14.54 -6.37 -4.90
N LEU A 66 14.69 -6.75 -6.17
CA LEU A 66 13.91 -7.86 -6.72
C LEU A 66 14.16 -9.12 -5.88
N ILE A 67 13.09 -9.65 -5.30
CA ILE A 67 13.10 -10.87 -4.53
C ILE A 67 12.75 -12.01 -5.49
N GLU A 68 13.71 -12.90 -5.71
CA GLU A 68 13.58 -14.01 -6.66
C GLU A 68 12.73 -15.15 -6.08
N GLU A 69 12.94 -15.46 -4.81
CA GLU A 69 12.24 -16.53 -4.09
C GLU A 69 11.47 -15.92 -2.91
N PRO A 70 10.18 -16.26 -2.70
CA PRO A 70 9.38 -15.67 -1.63
C PRO A 70 9.94 -15.86 -0.22
N ASP A 71 10.70 -16.93 0.01
CA ASP A 71 11.36 -17.22 1.29
C ASP A 71 12.40 -16.15 1.67
N ASP A 72 12.96 -15.42 0.69
CA ASP A 72 13.95 -14.36 0.91
C ASP A 72 13.30 -13.01 1.28
N ALA A 73 11.97 -12.89 1.22
CA ALA A 73 11.26 -11.62 1.43
C ALA A 73 11.50 -11.02 2.82
N ARG A 74 11.60 -11.86 3.86
CA ARG A 74 11.91 -11.39 5.23
C ARG A 74 13.27 -10.73 5.30
N ASP A 75 14.30 -11.38 4.78
CA ASP A 75 15.67 -10.90 4.90
C ASP A 75 15.84 -9.61 4.10
N ALA A 76 15.28 -9.54 2.88
CA ALA A 76 15.30 -8.34 2.06
C ALA A 76 14.58 -7.15 2.74
N LEU A 77 13.39 -7.36 3.31
CA LEU A 77 12.64 -6.32 4.01
C LEU A 77 13.38 -5.80 5.25
N LEU A 78 13.90 -6.71 6.07
CA LEU A 78 14.61 -6.34 7.30
C LEU A 78 15.94 -5.65 7.00
N GLU A 79 16.64 -6.03 5.93
CA GLU A 79 17.87 -5.36 5.51
C GLU A 79 17.61 -3.90 5.12
N ILE A 80 16.56 -3.64 4.33
CA ILE A 80 16.16 -2.29 3.94
C ILE A 80 15.73 -1.46 5.15
N ARG A 81 14.86 -2.01 6.02
CA ARG A 81 14.41 -1.33 7.24
C ARG A 81 15.57 -1.00 8.18
N ARG A 82 16.50 -1.93 8.39
CA ARG A 82 17.68 -1.70 9.23
C ARG A 82 18.55 -0.60 8.64
N ALA A 83 18.86 -0.67 7.36
CA ALA A 83 19.66 0.35 6.69
C ALA A 83 19.01 1.74 6.75
N LEU A 84 17.69 1.81 6.55
CA LEU A 84 16.92 3.06 6.64
C LEU A 84 16.96 3.62 8.06
N SER A 85 16.69 2.78 9.06
CA SER A 85 16.72 3.18 10.47
C SER A 85 18.11 3.64 10.89
N GLU A 86 19.17 2.91 10.57
CA GLU A 86 20.56 3.29 10.88
C GLU A 86 20.95 4.61 10.20
N HIS A 87 20.59 4.78 8.93
CA HIS A 87 20.83 6.03 8.19
C HIS A 87 20.09 7.21 8.82
N ALA A 88 18.81 7.04 9.17
CA ALA A 88 18.04 8.08 9.85
C ALA A 88 18.65 8.47 11.20
N HIS A 89 18.99 7.49 12.03
CA HIS A 89 19.59 7.73 13.36
C HIS A 89 20.95 8.42 13.27
N ALA A 90 21.77 8.09 12.28
CA ALA A 90 23.06 8.74 12.06
C ALA A 90 22.94 10.24 11.77
N HIS A 91 21.78 10.68 11.27
CA HIS A 91 21.48 12.07 10.92
C HIS A 91 20.47 12.72 11.88
N GLY A 92 20.23 12.13 13.05
CA GLY A 92 19.41 12.75 14.10
C GLY A 92 17.89 12.58 13.92
N TYR A 93 17.47 11.66 13.06
CA TYR A 93 16.08 11.33 12.81
C TYR A 93 15.72 9.92 13.29
N GLN A 94 14.42 9.67 13.44
CA GLN A 94 13.88 8.32 13.55
C GLN A 94 12.85 8.10 12.44
N ILE A 95 12.42 6.85 12.26
CA ILE A 95 11.41 6.48 11.26
C ILE A 95 10.21 5.87 11.97
N ALA A 96 9.01 6.34 11.62
CA ALA A 96 7.74 5.80 12.08
C ALA A 96 6.90 5.27 10.91
N ALA A 97 6.10 4.23 11.13
CA ALA A 97 5.23 3.65 10.11
C ALA A 97 3.79 3.48 10.59
N ALA A 98 2.87 4.06 9.83
CA ALA A 98 1.42 3.98 10.00
C ALA A 98 0.75 4.38 8.67
N GLY A 99 -0.57 4.22 8.54
CA GLY A 99 -1.26 4.74 7.35
C GLY A 99 -1.29 6.27 7.28
N LEU A 100 -1.36 6.90 8.47
CA LEU A 100 -1.28 8.33 8.71
C LEU A 100 -0.58 8.53 10.04
N HIS A 101 0.34 9.49 10.13
CA HIS A 101 0.91 9.84 11.41
C HIS A 101 -0.14 10.58 12.27
N PRO A 102 -0.44 10.11 13.51
CA PRO A 102 -1.59 10.59 14.28
C PRO A 102 -1.51 12.08 14.65
N LEU A 103 -0.29 12.59 14.81
CA LEU A 103 -0.02 13.99 15.15
C LEU A 103 0.36 14.87 13.94
N ALA A 104 0.39 14.33 12.72
CA ALA A 104 0.73 15.12 11.53
C ALA A 104 -0.38 16.14 11.25
N LYS A 105 0.03 17.39 11.02
CA LYS A 105 -0.83 18.48 10.60
C LYS A 105 -0.32 19.03 9.29
N TRP A 106 -0.91 18.60 8.18
CA TRP A 106 -0.42 18.89 6.83
C TRP A 106 -0.19 20.39 6.55
N ARG A 107 -0.94 21.30 7.20
CA ARG A 107 -0.77 22.76 7.06
C ARG A 107 0.52 23.31 7.67
N GLU A 108 1.13 22.57 8.59
CA GLU A 108 2.36 22.93 9.29
C GLU A 108 3.60 22.24 8.67
N LEU A 109 3.41 21.34 7.69
CA LEU A 109 4.46 20.50 7.11
C LEU A 109 4.92 21.05 5.76
N GLU A 110 6.19 20.82 5.44
CA GLU A 110 6.81 21.31 4.21
C GLU A 110 6.55 20.37 3.02
N HIS A 111 6.36 20.98 1.85
CA HIS A 111 6.36 20.27 0.57
C HIS A 111 7.74 20.29 -0.07
N ALA A 112 8.07 19.23 -0.78
CA ALA A 112 9.21 19.17 -1.68
C ALA A 112 9.07 20.21 -2.80
N GLU A 113 10.19 20.85 -3.15
CA GLU A 113 10.19 21.98 -4.09
C GLU A 113 10.48 21.59 -5.55
N LYS A 114 10.68 20.30 -5.82
CA LYS A 114 11.03 19.82 -7.17
C LYS A 114 9.94 20.17 -8.20
N PRO A 115 10.32 20.42 -9.47
CA PRO A 115 9.36 20.79 -10.51
C PRO A 115 8.18 19.82 -10.67
N ARG A 116 8.42 18.50 -10.54
CA ARG A 116 7.36 17.47 -10.62
C ARG A 116 6.25 17.70 -9.59
N TYR A 117 6.62 17.96 -8.33
CA TYR A 117 5.67 18.19 -7.24
C TYR A 117 4.95 19.52 -7.35
N ARG A 118 5.64 20.58 -7.80
CA ARG A 118 5.01 21.88 -8.08
C ARG A 118 3.93 21.74 -9.16
N SER A 119 4.22 21.00 -10.22
CA SER A 119 3.24 20.70 -11.29
C SER A 119 2.06 19.88 -10.77
N GLN A 120 2.33 18.89 -9.91
CA GLN A 120 1.28 18.05 -9.33
C GLN A 120 0.36 18.83 -8.38
N LEU A 121 0.92 19.69 -7.52
CA LEU A 121 0.16 20.60 -6.66
C LEU A 121 -0.71 21.56 -7.47
N ASP A 122 -0.17 22.14 -8.55
CA ASP A 122 -0.95 23.03 -9.43
C ASP A 122 -2.10 22.31 -10.12
N ARG A 123 -1.89 21.06 -10.57
CA ARG A 123 -2.93 20.29 -11.26
C ARG A 123 -4.00 19.72 -10.33
N ILE A 124 -3.61 19.18 -9.17
CA ILE A 124 -4.51 18.43 -8.29
C ILE A 124 -5.10 19.32 -7.20
N GLN A 125 -4.41 20.39 -6.80
CA GLN A 125 -4.87 21.36 -5.80
C GLN A 125 -5.14 20.70 -4.43
N TYR A 126 -6.17 21.17 -3.73
CA TYR A 126 -6.41 20.90 -2.31
C TYR A 126 -6.35 19.42 -1.88
N PRO A 127 -6.80 18.43 -2.67
CA PRO A 127 -6.57 17.02 -2.39
C PRO A 127 -5.10 16.65 -2.19
N GLN A 128 -4.19 17.15 -3.03
CA GLN A 128 -2.76 16.84 -2.94
C GLN A 128 -2.08 17.59 -1.80
N HIS A 129 -2.50 18.82 -1.52
CA HIS A 129 -2.00 19.62 -0.38
C HIS A 129 -2.22 18.99 1.00
N ARG A 130 -3.03 17.93 1.11
CA ARG A 130 -3.36 17.28 2.37
C ARG A 130 -3.02 15.78 2.39
N ASN A 131 -2.34 15.30 1.35
CA ASN A 131 -2.04 13.88 1.16
C ASN A 131 -0.78 13.46 1.94
N THR A 132 -0.94 13.21 3.24
CA THR A 132 0.13 12.77 4.16
C THR A 132 0.12 11.26 4.38
N THR A 133 -0.28 10.50 3.37
CA THR A 133 -0.50 9.04 3.46
C THR A 133 0.80 8.27 3.34
N ALA A 134 0.86 7.13 4.02
CA ALA A 134 1.95 6.17 3.87
C ALA A 134 1.38 4.74 3.81
N GLY A 135 1.80 3.93 2.84
CA GLY A 135 1.32 2.58 2.61
C GLY A 135 2.42 1.54 2.48
N VAL A 136 1.97 0.29 2.30
CA VAL A 136 2.80 -0.81 1.79
C VAL A 136 2.28 -1.19 0.42
N HIS A 137 3.17 -1.30 -0.56
CA HIS A 137 2.86 -1.83 -1.88
C HIS A 137 3.55 -3.17 -2.07
N VAL A 138 2.81 -4.16 -2.56
CA VAL A 138 3.35 -5.49 -2.87
C VAL A 138 3.20 -5.76 -4.35
N HIS A 139 4.33 -5.97 -5.01
CA HIS A 139 4.43 -6.38 -6.40
C HIS A 139 4.63 -7.88 -6.47
N VAL A 140 3.81 -8.57 -7.28
CA VAL A 140 3.99 -9.98 -7.63
C VAL A 140 4.17 -10.09 -9.13
N GLY A 141 5.27 -10.69 -9.59
CA GLY A 141 5.58 -10.92 -10.99
C GLY A 141 4.55 -11.81 -11.66
N VAL A 142 4.17 -11.44 -12.89
CA VAL A 142 3.27 -12.23 -13.73
C VAL A 142 3.90 -12.36 -15.11
N ASP A 143 3.82 -13.55 -15.69
CA ASP A 143 4.48 -13.95 -16.93
C ASP A 143 3.63 -13.81 -18.20
N ASP A 144 2.45 -13.21 -18.07
CA ASP A 144 1.57 -12.88 -19.20
C ASP A 144 0.76 -11.61 -18.89
N ALA A 145 0.62 -10.74 -19.90
CA ALA A 145 0.00 -9.44 -19.75
C ALA A 145 -1.53 -9.51 -19.59
N ASP A 146 -2.21 -10.40 -20.31
CA ASP A 146 -3.65 -10.61 -20.19
C ASP A 146 -3.98 -11.32 -18.87
N LYS A 147 -3.14 -12.27 -18.46
CA LYS A 147 -3.17 -12.89 -17.13
C LYS A 147 -3.05 -11.84 -16.03
N ALA A 148 -2.13 -10.89 -16.13
CA ALA A 148 -1.98 -9.83 -15.14
C ALA A 148 -3.23 -8.95 -15.01
N VAL A 149 -3.88 -8.60 -16.13
CA VAL A 149 -5.17 -7.88 -16.10
C VAL A 149 -6.27 -8.72 -15.48
N TRP A 150 -6.36 -10.00 -15.84
CA TRP A 150 -7.34 -10.92 -15.28
C TRP A 150 -7.18 -11.09 -13.76
N ILE A 151 -5.95 -11.27 -13.29
CA ILE A 151 -5.63 -11.36 -11.84
C ILE A 151 -6.01 -10.05 -11.14
N ALA A 152 -5.60 -8.90 -11.68
CA ALA A 152 -5.93 -7.59 -11.09
C ALA A 152 -7.45 -7.38 -11.00
N ASN A 153 -8.21 -7.85 -11.99
CA ASN A 153 -9.67 -7.80 -11.98
C ASN A 153 -10.30 -8.65 -10.87
N GLU A 154 -9.80 -9.87 -10.63
CA GLU A 154 -10.28 -10.75 -9.55
C GLU A 154 -9.88 -10.21 -8.16
N LEU A 155 -8.67 -9.66 -8.03
CA LEU A 155 -8.15 -9.09 -6.79
C LEU A 155 -8.99 -7.93 -6.24
N ARG A 156 -9.77 -7.24 -7.08
CA ARG A 156 -10.67 -6.16 -6.64
C ARG A 156 -11.61 -6.58 -5.50
N TRP A 157 -12.06 -7.84 -5.47
CA TRP A 157 -12.90 -8.34 -4.38
C TRP A 157 -12.12 -8.63 -3.09
N TYR A 158 -10.84 -8.99 -3.20
CA TYR A 158 -9.96 -9.33 -2.08
C TYR A 158 -9.29 -8.12 -1.43
N VAL A 159 -9.09 -7.03 -2.19
CA VAL A 159 -8.51 -5.76 -1.73
C VAL A 159 -9.12 -5.25 -0.40
N PRO A 160 -10.46 -5.25 -0.19
CA PRO A 160 -11.05 -4.87 1.08
C PRO A 160 -10.65 -5.75 2.28
N ILE A 161 -10.34 -7.03 2.08
CA ILE A 161 -9.88 -7.94 3.13
C ILE A 161 -8.51 -7.47 3.65
N ILE A 162 -7.59 -7.18 2.72
CA ILE A 162 -6.25 -6.68 3.03
C ILE A 162 -6.35 -5.32 3.73
N LEU A 163 -7.20 -4.41 3.22
CA LEU A 163 -7.43 -3.11 3.85
C LEU A 163 -7.90 -3.24 5.31
N ALA A 164 -8.89 -4.10 5.54
CA ALA A 164 -9.46 -4.30 6.86
C ALA A 164 -8.42 -4.81 7.85
N LEU A 165 -7.61 -5.80 7.45
CA LEU A 165 -6.54 -6.36 8.28
C LEU A 165 -5.42 -5.36 8.56
N SER A 166 -5.06 -4.55 7.56
CA SER A 166 -3.96 -3.58 7.63
C SER A 166 -4.31 -2.27 8.33
N ALA A 167 -5.58 -2.01 8.64
CA ALA A 167 -6.03 -0.70 9.11
C ALA A 167 -5.23 -0.20 10.32
N ASN A 168 -4.49 0.90 10.12
CA ASN A 168 -3.50 1.43 11.05
C ASN A 168 -3.42 2.98 10.94
N SER A 169 -4.56 3.63 10.72
CA SER A 169 -4.62 5.10 10.57
C SER A 169 -5.93 5.74 11.06
N PRO A 170 -6.30 5.58 12.33
CA PRO A 170 -7.56 6.11 12.85
C PRO A 170 -7.59 7.63 13.01
N TYR A 171 -6.42 8.27 13.08
CA TYR A 171 -6.26 9.70 13.35
C TYR A 171 -5.89 10.51 12.10
N TRP A 172 -6.46 11.71 11.96
CA TRP A 172 -6.04 12.69 10.95
C TRP A 172 -6.05 14.10 11.55
N ASN A 173 -4.91 14.81 11.48
CA ASN A 173 -4.71 16.11 12.13
C ASN A 173 -4.97 16.11 13.65
N GLY A 174 -4.65 15.01 14.34
CA GLY A 174 -4.88 14.86 15.78
C GLY A 174 -6.31 14.55 16.19
N PHE A 175 -7.22 14.32 15.24
CA PHE A 175 -8.61 13.94 15.52
C PHE A 175 -8.85 12.47 15.21
N ASP A 176 -9.52 11.75 16.11
CA ASP A 176 -10.06 10.43 15.79
C ASP A 176 -11.15 10.62 14.74
N THR A 177 -10.96 9.99 13.59
CA THR A 177 -11.85 10.13 12.45
C THR A 177 -13.10 9.24 12.57
N GLY A 178 -13.09 8.28 13.50
CA GLY A 178 -14.07 7.19 13.56
C GLY A 178 -13.93 6.15 12.44
N LEU A 179 -12.84 6.19 11.67
CA LEU A 179 -12.44 5.18 10.69
C LEU A 179 -11.29 4.34 11.25
N GLU A 180 -11.13 3.11 10.79
CA GLU A 180 -9.97 2.27 11.10
C GLU A 180 -8.79 2.61 10.17
N SER A 181 -9.07 2.87 8.88
CA SER A 181 -8.11 3.43 7.93
C SER A 181 -8.62 4.73 7.32
N ALA A 182 -8.27 5.86 7.94
CA ALA A 182 -8.53 7.17 7.34
C ALA A 182 -7.61 7.43 6.13
N ARG A 183 -6.42 6.81 6.08
CA ARG A 183 -5.50 6.86 4.93
C ARG A 183 -6.25 6.62 3.63
N ALA A 184 -7.02 5.53 3.55
CA ALA A 184 -7.73 5.16 2.34
C ALA A 184 -8.68 6.26 1.84
N LYS A 185 -9.39 6.98 2.73
CA LYS A 185 -10.29 8.09 2.34
C LYS A 185 -9.57 9.38 2.02
N ILE A 186 -8.44 9.65 2.66
CA ILE A 186 -7.62 10.82 2.31
C ILE A 186 -7.00 10.61 0.92
N PHE A 187 -6.47 9.42 0.66
CA PHE A 187 -5.88 9.06 -0.63
C PHE A 187 -6.92 9.07 -1.76
N GLU A 188 -8.09 8.47 -1.57
CA GLU A 188 -9.19 8.44 -2.56
C GLU A 188 -9.70 9.81 -3.02
N ALA A 189 -9.35 10.89 -2.32
CA ALA A 189 -9.70 12.23 -2.78
C ALA A 189 -8.85 12.72 -3.96
N LEU A 190 -7.75 12.03 -4.27
CA LEU A 190 -6.93 12.27 -5.45
C LEU A 190 -7.64 11.73 -6.71
N PRO A 191 -7.41 12.34 -7.88
CA PRO A 191 -7.90 11.77 -9.15
C PRO A 191 -7.29 10.39 -9.39
N ASN A 192 -7.93 9.56 -10.22
CA ASN A 192 -7.38 8.26 -10.65
C ASN A 192 -7.03 7.29 -9.51
N THR A 193 -7.72 7.41 -8.37
CA THR A 193 -7.39 6.68 -7.14
C THR A 193 -8.52 5.75 -6.70
N GLY A 194 -8.16 4.67 -6.00
CA GLY A 194 -9.11 3.75 -5.37
C GLY A 194 -9.46 2.54 -6.23
N MET A 195 -10.67 2.01 -6.07
CA MET A 195 -11.06 0.76 -6.71
C MET A 195 -11.12 0.91 -8.25
N PRO A 196 -10.32 0.14 -9.02
CA PRO A 196 -10.34 0.20 -10.47
C PRO A 196 -11.63 -0.41 -11.04
N THR A 197 -12.00 0.03 -12.24
CA THR A 197 -13.05 -0.61 -13.04
C THR A 197 -12.52 -1.89 -13.69
N TYR A 198 -13.45 -2.74 -14.15
CA TYR A 198 -13.10 -3.95 -14.90
C TYR A 198 -12.48 -3.61 -16.26
N PHE A 199 -11.44 -4.33 -16.64
CA PHE A 199 -10.84 -4.30 -17.98
C PHE A 199 -10.94 -5.68 -18.63
N GLU A 200 -11.31 -5.77 -19.91
CA GLU A 200 -11.51 -7.07 -20.57
C GLU A 200 -10.19 -7.84 -20.78
N ASP A 201 -9.13 -7.12 -21.13
CA ASP A 201 -7.82 -7.65 -21.50
C ASP A 201 -6.73 -6.56 -21.33
N TYR A 202 -5.47 -6.93 -21.58
CA TYR A 202 -4.34 -5.99 -21.57
C TYR A 202 -4.52 -4.88 -22.59
N GLU A 203 -5.07 -5.17 -23.78
CA GLU A 203 -5.29 -4.15 -24.80
C GLU A 203 -6.25 -3.06 -24.33
N ALA A 204 -7.31 -3.42 -23.60
CA ALA A 204 -8.27 -2.48 -23.01
C ALA A 204 -7.62 -1.62 -21.93
N PHE A 205 -6.82 -2.22 -21.05
CA PHE A 205 -6.07 -1.49 -20.03
C PHE A 205 -5.05 -0.53 -20.67
N ASP A 206 -4.27 -0.99 -21.63
CA ASP A 206 -3.28 -0.19 -22.35
C ASP A 206 -3.92 0.97 -23.13
N ARG A 207 -5.07 0.76 -23.79
CA ARG A 207 -5.82 1.84 -24.44
C ARG A 207 -6.27 2.91 -23.44
N PHE A 208 -6.66 2.51 -22.23
CA PHE A 208 -7.02 3.43 -21.15
C PHE A 208 -5.80 4.20 -20.65
N GLU A 209 -4.73 3.51 -20.27
CA GLU A 209 -3.48 4.14 -19.80
C GLU A 209 -2.94 5.14 -20.85
N ARG A 210 -2.89 4.71 -22.12
CA ARG A 210 -2.48 5.58 -23.24
C ARG A 210 -3.36 6.81 -23.35
N ARG A 211 -4.68 6.66 -23.23
CA ARG A 211 -5.60 7.82 -23.27
C ARG A 211 -5.25 8.80 -22.15
N MET A 212 -5.04 8.32 -20.93
CA MET A 212 -4.74 9.16 -19.77
C MET A 212 -3.43 9.94 -19.95
N LEU A 213 -2.41 9.33 -20.54
CA LEU A 213 -1.13 9.97 -20.88
C LEU A 213 -1.28 10.98 -22.03
N GLU A 214 -1.92 10.59 -23.13
CA GLU A 214 -2.08 11.44 -24.33
C GLU A 214 -2.96 12.67 -24.09
N THR A 215 -3.84 12.63 -23.07
CA THR A 215 -4.69 13.77 -22.68
C THR A 215 -4.15 14.53 -21.46
N ASP A 216 -2.88 14.32 -21.09
CA ASP A 216 -2.21 14.96 -19.94
C ASP A 216 -2.99 14.81 -18.61
N SER A 217 -3.85 13.80 -18.53
CA SER A 217 -4.68 13.51 -17.34
C SER A 217 -3.86 12.83 -16.26
N ILE A 218 -2.81 12.12 -16.67
CA ILE A 218 -1.68 11.72 -15.84
C ILE A 218 -0.37 12.16 -16.49
N ALA A 219 0.61 12.53 -15.67
CA ALA A 219 1.93 12.95 -16.10
C ALA A 219 2.83 11.75 -16.35
N ASP A 220 2.57 10.63 -15.66
CA ASP A 220 3.18 9.33 -15.87
C ASP A 220 2.21 8.23 -15.38
N ARG A 221 2.48 6.98 -15.74
CA ARG A 221 1.62 5.83 -15.41
C ARG A 221 1.48 5.56 -13.91
N GLY A 222 2.48 5.95 -13.12
CA GLY A 222 2.50 5.82 -11.67
C GLY A 222 1.35 6.59 -11.02
N GLU A 223 0.84 7.64 -11.68
CA GLU A 223 -0.32 8.41 -11.23
C GLU A 223 -1.69 7.73 -11.46
N LEU A 224 -1.70 6.46 -11.88
CA LEU A 224 -2.86 5.59 -11.74
C LEU A 224 -2.86 4.93 -10.36
N TRP A 225 -3.23 5.68 -9.33
CA TRP A 225 -3.18 5.24 -7.92
C TRP A 225 -4.30 4.28 -7.51
N TYR A 226 -4.55 3.25 -8.33
CA TYR A 226 -5.55 2.23 -8.02
C TYR A 226 -5.13 1.34 -6.85
N ASP A 227 -6.11 0.81 -6.12
CA ASP A 227 -5.86 -0.10 -4.98
C ASP A 227 -5.15 -1.39 -5.41
N VAL A 228 -5.38 -1.80 -6.66
CA VAL A 228 -4.70 -2.89 -7.35
C VAL A 228 -4.54 -2.52 -8.83
N ARG A 229 -3.40 -2.85 -9.45
CA ARG A 229 -3.20 -2.63 -10.90
C ARG A 229 -2.16 -3.58 -11.50
N PRO A 230 -2.24 -3.86 -12.81
CA PRO A 230 -1.08 -4.32 -13.57
C PRO A 230 -0.03 -3.21 -13.62
N HIS A 231 1.22 -3.52 -13.26
CA HIS A 231 2.34 -2.59 -13.37
C HIS A 231 3.13 -2.85 -14.66
N THR A 232 2.80 -2.10 -15.71
CA THR A 232 3.23 -2.35 -17.08
C THR A 232 4.72 -2.09 -17.35
N ALA A 233 5.46 -1.55 -16.38
CA ALA A 233 6.92 -1.41 -16.47
C ALA A 233 7.65 -2.62 -15.85
N HIS A 234 7.09 -3.17 -14.77
CA HIS A 234 7.73 -4.23 -13.98
C HIS A 234 7.22 -5.62 -14.37
N GLY A 235 6.11 -5.71 -15.09
CA GLY A 235 5.49 -6.99 -15.41
C GLY A 235 4.87 -7.65 -14.20
N THR A 236 4.31 -6.86 -13.28
CA THR A 236 3.76 -7.35 -12.01
C THR A 236 2.27 -7.01 -11.90
N VAL A 237 1.58 -7.66 -10.96
CA VAL A 237 0.36 -7.11 -10.36
C VAL A 237 0.75 -6.49 -9.02
N GLU A 238 0.28 -5.26 -8.79
CA GLU A 238 0.65 -4.44 -7.65
C GLU A 238 -0.57 -4.21 -6.75
N LEU A 239 -0.46 -4.56 -5.47
CA LEU A 239 -1.44 -4.31 -4.42
C LEU A 239 -0.97 -3.12 -3.56
N ARG A 240 -1.79 -2.06 -3.49
CA ARG A 240 -1.41 -0.76 -2.88
C ARG A 240 -2.28 -0.35 -1.68
N THR A 241 -3.18 -1.24 -1.30
CA THR A 241 -4.22 -0.98 -0.32
C THR A 241 -3.73 -0.90 1.13
N PRO A 242 -2.73 -1.70 1.59
CA PRO A 242 -2.34 -1.69 2.99
C PRO A 242 -1.92 -0.31 3.51
N ASP A 243 -2.32 0.03 4.74
CA ASP A 243 -1.69 1.10 5.51
C ASP A 243 -0.24 0.72 5.87
N GLY A 244 0.65 1.70 6.06
CA GLY A 244 2.00 1.46 6.59
C GLY A 244 2.00 0.76 7.95
N GLN A 245 3.01 -0.09 8.21
CA GLN A 245 3.08 -0.94 9.40
C GLN A 245 4.44 -0.82 10.10
N ALA A 246 4.45 -0.60 11.41
CA ALA A 246 5.70 -0.62 12.18
C ALA A 246 6.24 -2.05 12.37
N ASP A 247 5.36 -3.04 12.58
CA ASP A 247 5.74 -4.44 12.76
C ASP A 247 6.02 -5.11 11.39
N PRO A 248 7.26 -5.58 11.12
CA PRO A 248 7.60 -6.23 9.85
C PRO A 248 6.86 -7.55 9.64
N ASP A 249 6.44 -8.24 10.71
CA ASP A 249 5.69 -9.50 10.58
C ASP A 249 4.30 -9.26 9.98
N VAL A 250 3.72 -8.08 10.19
CA VAL A 250 2.43 -7.69 9.59
C VAL A 250 2.61 -7.41 8.10
N VAL A 251 3.69 -6.73 7.70
CA VAL A 251 4.04 -6.52 6.28
C VAL A 251 4.24 -7.87 5.58
N LEU A 252 5.01 -8.75 6.19
CA LEU A 252 5.29 -10.09 5.66
C LEU A 252 4.03 -10.96 5.52
N ALA A 253 3.05 -10.82 6.42
CA ALA A 253 1.76 -11.48 6.26
C ALA A 253 0.99 -11.01 5.01
N PHE A 254 1.09 -9.72 4.66
CA PHE A 254 0.49 -9.20 3.43
C PHE A 254 1.28 -9.62 2.19
N VAL A 255 2.61 -9.71 2.27
CA VAL A 255 3.45 -10.25 1.20
C VAL A 255 3.12 -11.72 0.92
N GLU A 256 3.06 -12.56 1.95
CA GLU A 256 2.67 -13.98 1.87
C GLU A 256 1.29 -14.12 1.21
N TYR A 257 0.30 -13.37 1.70
CA TYR A 257 -1.06 -13.46 1.18
C TYR A 257 -1.17 -12.94 -0.27
N ALA A 258 -0.54 -11.81 -0.59
CA ALA A 258 -0.49 -11.28 -1.95
C ALA A 258 0.12 -12.30 -2.92
N HIS A 259 1.28 -12.86 -2.56
CA HIS A 259 1.97 -13.86 -3.36
C HIS A 259 1.09 -15.10 -3.59
N ALA A 260 0.60 -15.72 -2.51
CA ALA A 260 -0.21 -16.94 -2.60
C ALA A 260 -1.53 -16.71 -3.35
N LEU A 261 -2.15 -15.55 -3.19
CA LEU A 261 -3.38 -15.20 -3.89
C LEU A 261 -3.15 -14.98 -5.39
N VAL A 262 -2.07 -14.30 -5.78
CA VAL A 262 -1.71 -14.09 -7.19
C VAL A 262 -1.34 -15.42 -7.86
N GLU A 263 -0.55 -16.28 -7.21
CA GLU A 263 -0.24 -17.63 -7.70
C GLU A 263 -1.50 -18.49 -7.89
N ALA A 264 -2.41 -18.49 -6.92
CA ALA A 264 -3.65 -19.24 -7.02
C ALA A 264 -4.55 -18.73 -8.17
N LEU A 265 -4.66 -17.41 -8.33
CA LEU A 265 -5.41 -16.79 -9.43
C LEU A 265 -4.73 -17.05 -10.79
N ALA A 266 -3.40 -17.05 -10.86
CA ALA A 266 -2.68 -17.42 -12.07
C ALA A 266 -2.97 -18.88 -12.48
N ALA A 267 -3.01 -19.80 -11.52
CA ALA A 267 -3.41 -21.18 -11.79
C ALA A 267 -4.86 -21.30 -12.29
N GLU A 268 -5.80 -20.56 -11.69
CA GLU A 268 -7.19 -20.49 -12.17
C GLU A 268 -7.28 -19.96 -13.62
N TYR A 269 -6.49 -18.95 -13.97
CA TYR A 269 -6.42 -18.40 -15.33
C TYR A 269 -5.93 -19.45 -16.35
N GLU A 270 -4.85 -20.17 -16.02
CA GLU A 270 -4.30 -21.24 -16.87
C GLU A 270 -5.26 -22.41 -17.07
N ASP A 271 -6.08 -22.71 -16.05
CA ASP A 271 -7.16 -23.69 -16.14
C ASP A 271 -8.36 -23.19 -16.98
N GLY A 272 -8.31 -21.97 -17.49
CA GLY A 272 -9.33 -21.37 -18.35
C GLY A 272 -10.55 -20.86 -17.59
N ALA A 273 -10.40 -20.49 -16.31
CA ALA A 273 -11.49 -19.92 -15.53
C ALA A 273 -11.98 -18.59 -16.14
N THR A 274 -13.29 -18.43 -16.26
CA THR A 274 -13.88 -17.16 -16.72
C THR A 274 -13.84 -16.06 -15.66
N GLY A 275 -13.51 -16.41 -14.41
CA GLY A 275 -13.55 -15.50 -13.27
C GLY A 275 -14.98 -15.13 -12.84
N ARG A 276 -15.06 -14.24 -11.85
CA ARG A 276 -16.31 -13.59 -11.36
C ARG A 276 -16.24 -12.08 -11.45
N ALA A 277 -15.06 -11.52 -11.72
CA ALA A 277 -14.81 -10.11 -11.86
C ALA A 277 -15.78 -9.35 -12.79
N PRO A 278 -16.30 -9.92 -13.90
CA PRO A 278 -17.30 -9.25 -14.72
C PRO A 278 -18.63 -8.98 -13.97
N ASP A 279 -18.99 -9.82 -13.00
CA ASP A 279 -20.22 -9.68 -12.21
C ASP A 279 -20.05 -8.68 -11.05
N HIS A 280 -18.80 -8.45 -10.62
CA HIS A 280 -18.46 -7.53 -9.54
C HIS A 280 -18.45 -6.08 -10.00
N ARG A 281 -19.62 -5.46 -9.94
CA ARG A 281 -19.78 -4.01 -10.11
C ARG A 281 -18.92 -3.22 -9.13
N ARG A 282 -18.32 -2.13 -9.62
CA ARG A 282 -17.48 -1.23 -8.82
C ARG A 282 -18.20 -0.74 -7.56
N GLU A 283 -19.49 -0.44 -7.64
CA GLU A 283 -20.24 0.09 -6.49
C GLU A 283 -20.35 -0.90 -5.32
N LEU A 284 -20.41 -2.20 -5.60
CA LEU A 284 -20.42 -3.24 -4.57
C LEU A 284 -19.02 -3.43 -3.96
N LEU A 285 -17.99 -3.31 -4.79
CA LEU A 285 -16.60 -3.34 -4.34
C LEU A 285 -16.26 -2.11 -3.48
N ASP A 286 -16.76 -0.92 -3.85
CA ASP A 286 -16.66 0.31 -3.08
C ASP A 286 -17.38 0.20 -1.72
N GLU A 287 -18.52 -0.49 -1.66
CA GLU A 287 -19.22 -0.79 -0.40
C GLU A 287 -18.38 -1.72 0.48
N ASN A 288 -17.80 -2.79 -0.06
CA ASN A 288 -16.88 -3.65 0.69
C ASN A 288 -15.65 -2.87 1.18
N LYS A 289 -15.09 -2.00 0.34
CA LYS A 289 -13.99 -1.11 0.73
C LYS A 289 -14.41 -0.15 1.85
N TRP A 290 -15.60 0.44 1.78
CA TRP A 290 -16.12 1.29 2.86
C TRP A 290 -16.24 0.53 4.18
N ARG A 291 -16.74 -0.70 4.16
CA ARG A 291 -16.82 -1.54 5.36
C ARG A 291 -15.46 -1.84 5.96
N ALA A 292 -14.47 -2.16 5.14
CA ALA A 292 -13.07 -2.31 5.58
C ALA A 292 -12.55 -1.04 6.25
N ILE A 293 -12.71 0.11 5.58
CA ILE A 293 -12.25 1.42 6.09
C ILE A 293 -12.90 1.76 7.43
N ARG A 294 -14.22 1.54 7.55
CA ARG A 294 -14.98 1.94 8.72
C ARG A 294 -14.83 0.97 9.89
N HIS A 295 -14.72 -0.33 9.63
CA HIS A 295 -14.86 -1.36 10.65
C HIS A 295 -13.62 -2.22 10.85
N GLY A 296 -12.60 -2.17 9.98
CA GLY A 296 -11.35 -2.90 10.16
C GLY A 296 -11.61 -4.38 10.45
N HIS A 297 -11.06 -4.87 11.58
CA HIS A 297 -11.19 -6.28 11.98
C HIS A 297 -12.64 -6.73 12.27
N ASP A 298 -13.55 -5.79 12.57
CA ASP A 298 -14.98 -6.06 12.80
C ASP A 298 -15.81 -6.02 11.51
N ALA A 299 -15.18 -5.87 10.34
CA ALA A 299 -15.88 -5.78 9.07
C ALA A 299 -16.58 -7.10 8.67
N SER A 300 -17.68 -6.93 7.92
CA SER A 300 -18.29 -7.99 7.12
C SER A 300 -18.43 -7.50 5.69
N PHE A 301 -18.38 -8.40 4.72
CA PHE A 301 -18.33 -8.06 3.29
C PHE A 301 -19.50 -8.70 2.57
N ILE A 302 -19.99 -8.06 1.52
CA ILE A 302 -20.81 -8.72 0.50
C ILE A 302 -19.95 -9.85 -0.08
N ASP A 303 -20.44 -11.09 0.03
CA ASP A 303 -19.65 -12.27 -0.35
C ASP A 303 -19.37 -12.30 -1.86
N ARG A 304 -18.43 -13.16 -2.27
CA ARG A 304 -17.90 -13.22 -3.65
C ARG A 304 -18.95 -13.66 -4.67
N ASP A 305 -19.99 -14.37 -4.25
CA ASP A 305 -21.15 -14.71 -5.08
C ASP A 305 -22.22 -13.62 -5.14
N LEU A 306 -22.01 -12.51 -4.43
CA LEU A 306 -22.94 -11.39 -4.27
C LEU A 306 -24.21 -11.74 -3.48
N GLU A 307 -24.19 -12.85 -2.74
CA GLU A 307 -25.27 -13.28 -1.87
C GLU A 307 -24.90 -13.11 -0.40
N GLY A 308 -25.76 -12.41 0.36
CA GLY A 308 -25.55 -12.23 1.79
C GLY A 308 -24.26 -11.49 2.15
N THR A 309 -23.73 -11.82 3.32
CA THR A 309 -22.49 -11.23 3.84
C THR A 309 -21.67 -12.27 4.59
N ILE A 310 -20.36 -12.10 4.58
CA ILE A 310 -19.39 -12.94 5.29
C ILE A 310 -18.50 -12.08 6.19
N SER A 311 -18.20 -12.54 7.41
CA SER A 311 -17.32 -11.81 8.33
C SER A 311 -15.86 -11.88 7.91
N LEU A 312 -15.04 -10.91 8.33
CA LEU A 312 -13.59 -10.95 8.06
C LEU A 312 -12.94 -12.22 8.62
N GLY A 313 -13.31 -12.64 9.84
CA GLY A 313 -12.76 -13.85 10.46
C GLY A 313 -13.04 -15.12 9.65
N GLU A 314 -14.27 -15.30 9.15
CA GLU A 314 -14.62 -16.42 8.27
C GLU A 314 -13.86 -16.36 6.94
N LEU A 315 -13.62 -15.17 6.40
CA LEU A 315 -12.79 -15.00 5.20
C LEU A 315 -11.34 -15.35 5.44
N VAL A 316 -10.77 -14.91 6.56
CA VAL A 316 -9.38 -15.23 6.94
C VAL A 316 -9.21 -16.73 7.09
N ASP A 317 -10.11 -17.43 7.78
CA ASP A 317 -10.06 -18.88 7.91
C ASP A 317 -10.17 -19.57 6.54
N ARG A 318 -11.11 -19.13 5.69
CA ARG A 318 -11.32 -19.68 4.34
C ARG A 318 -10.08 -19.50 3.45
N GLU A 319 -9.48 -18.31 3.47
CA GLU A 319 -8.31 -18.00 2.64
C GLU A 319 -7.05 -18.72 3.14
N CYS A 320 -6.83 -18.78 4.46
CA CYS A 320 -5.75 -19.56 5.05
C CYS A 320 -5.85 -21.05 4.71
N GLU A 321 -7.05 -21.65 4.79
CA GLU A 321 -7.26 -23.05 4.41
C GLU A 321 -7.04 -23.27 2.91
N ARG A 322 -7.60 -22.38 2.07
CA ARG A 322 -7.51 -22.49 0.60
C ARG A 322 -6.08 -22.33 0.08
N LEU A 323 -5.32 -21.39 0.64
CA LEU A 323 -3.99 -21.02 0.17
C LEU A 323 -2.85 -21.73 0.93
N GLY A 324 -3.15 -22.36 2.07
CA GLY A 324 -2.13 -23.03 2.90
C GLY A 324 -1.19 -22.05 3.61
N ILE A 325 -1.68 -20.86 3.96
CA ILE A 325 -0.92 -19.78 4.62
C ILE A 325 -1.48 -19.50 6.02
N ASP A 326 -0.75 -18.74 6.84
CA ASP A 326 -1.18 -18.42 8.21
C ASP A 326 -0.90 -16.98 8.68
N GLY A 327 -0.20 -16.17 7.88
CA GLY A 327 0.16 -14.80 8.23
C GLY A 327 -1.03 -13.91 8.53
N ILE A 328 -2.02 -13.86 7.63
CA ILE A 328 -3.21 -13.02 7.82
C ILE A 328 -4.07 -13.46 9.01
N LYS A 329 -4.03 -14.74 9.37
CA LYS A 329 -4.69 -15.25 10.59
C LYS A 329 -4.00 -14.74 11.84
N ARG A 330 -2.66 -14.77 11.88
CA ARG A 330 -1.90 -14.15 12.97
C ARG A 330 -2.17 -12.66 13.09
N VAL A 331 -2.36 -11.95 11.98
CA VAL A 331 -2.73 -10.52 11.99
C VAL A 331 -4.13 -10.32 12.58
N TYR A 332 -5.11 -11.11 12.13
CA TYR A 332 -6.49 -11.03 12.61
C TYR A 332 -6.67 -11.38 14.10
N GLU A 333 -5.90 -12.33 14.61
CA GLU A 333 -5.99 -12.74 16.03
C GLU A 333 -5.35 -11.74 17.00
N ARG A 334 -4.57 -10.78 16.49
CA ARG A 334 -3.99 -9.68 17.28
C ARG A 334 -4.96 -8.50 17.33
N GLU A 335 -4.76 -7.60 18.28
CA GLU A 335 -5.43 -6.30 18.26
C GLU A 335 -5.02 -5.53 16.99
N SER A 336 -5.99 -4.89 16.33
CA SER A 336 -5.73 -4.11 15.12
C SER A 336 -4.83 -2.89 15.39
N GLY A 337 -4.13 -2.42 14.36
CA GLY A 337 -3.27 -1.23 14.47
C GLY A 337 -4.05 -0.01 14.95
N ALA A 338 -5.24 0.20 14.39
CA ALA A 338 -6.11 1.31 14.76
C ALA A 338 -6.63 1.23 16.21
N GLU A 339 -7.07 0.06 16.70
CA GLU A 339 -7.46 -0.11 18.10
C GLU A 339 -6.27 0.09 19.05
N ARG A 340 -5.10 -0.45 18.70
CA ARG A 340 -3.87 -0.26 19.46
C ARG A 340 -3.52 1.21 19.60
N GLN A 341 -3.60 1.98 18.52
CA GLN A 341 -3.33 3.42 18.54
C GLN A 341 -4.31 4.16 19.47
N ARG A 342 -5.62 3.86 19.37
CA ARG A 342 -6.64 4.47 20.25
C ARG A 342 -6.40 4.15 21.72
N ARG A 343 -6.15 2.88 22.03
CA ARG A 343 -5.87 2.44 23.40
C ARG A 343 -4.64 3.12 23.97
N LEU A 344 -3.54 3.21 23.21
CA LEU A 344 -2.32 3.86 23.67
C LEU A 344 -2.53 5.35 23.94
N LEU A 345 -3.25 6.06 23.06
CA LEU A 345 -3.57 7.46 23.27
C LEU A 345 -4.43 7.69 24.53
N GLU A 346 -5.43 6.83 24.76
CA GLU A 346 -6.35 6.94 25.90
C GLU A 346 -5.65 6.58 27.23
N THR A 347 -4.87 5.51 27.25
CA THR A 347 -4.34 4.93 28.49
C THR A 347 -2.98 5.51 28.91
N THR A 348 -2.14 5.88 27.94
CA THR A 348 -0.73 6.22 28.19
C THR A 348 -0.37 7.61 27.64
N GLY A 349 -1.03 8.03 26.56
CA GLY A 349 -0.88 9.36 25.98
C GLY A 349 -0.16 9.37 24.63
N PRO A 350 0.02 10.57 24.03
CA PRO A 350 0.52 10.72 22.67
C PRO A 350 1.97 10.24 22.48
N ASP A 351 2.80 10.31 23.51
CA ASP A 351 4.22 9.95 23.42
C ASP A 351 4.38 8.43 23.24
N ALA A 352 3.66 7.64 24.04
CA ALA A 352 3.63 6.19 23.91
C ALA A 352 2.99 5.74 22.59
N LEU A 353 2.00 6.48 22.08
CA LEU A 353 1.45 6.25 20.75
C LEU A 353 2.54 6.43 19.67
N CYS A 354 3.25 7.55 19.66
CA CYS A 354 4.31 7.82 18.70
C CYS A 354 5.47 6.81 18.78
N GLU A 355 5.93 6.48 19.99
CA GLU A 355 6.95 5.45 20.22
C GLU A 355 6.53 4.10 19.63
N SER A 356 5.25 3.77 19.74
CA SER A 356 4.69 2.51 19.25
C SER A 356 4.65 2.35 17.73
N LEU A 357 4.91 3.44 16.99
CA LEU A 357 4.95 3.49 15.52
C LEU A 357 6.39 3.46 14.98
N LEU A 358 7.41 3.59 15.84
CA LEU A 358 8.81 3.61 15.40
C LEU A 358 9.20 2.27 14.78
N LEU A 359 9.98 2.31 13.71
CA LEU A 359 10.68 1.14 13.19
C LEU A 359 11.78 0.73 14.17
N GLY A 360 11.84 -0.56 14.49
CA GLY A 360 12.94 -1.12 15.30
C GLY A 360 14.29 -1.01 14.57
N VAL A 361 15.38 -0.98 15.35
CA VAL A 361 16.77 -0.97 14.84
C VAL A 361 17.43 -2.37 14.97
N GLU A 362 16.65 -3.42 15.27
CA GLU A 362 17.18 -4.75 15.61
C GLU A 362 17.70 -5.58 14.41
#